data_AF-A0A179CTE8-F1
#
_entry.id   AF-A0A179CTE8-F1
#
_cell.length_a   1.000
_cell.length_b   1.000
_cell.length_c   1.000
_cell.angle_alpha   90.00
_cell.angle_beta   90.00
_cell.angle_gamma   90.00
#
_symmetry.space_group_name_H-M   'P 1'
#
loop_
_entity.id
_entity.type
_entity.pdbx_description
1 polymer ?
#
loop_
_entity_poly.entity_id
_entity_poly.type
_entity_poly.pdbx_seq_one_letter_code
_entity_poly.pdbx_strand_id
1 'polypeptide(L)'
;MFREEYLYGPKDKEGLDSLVNQVEQGGFGIDYYYPTILSRATYYWHTIATKQMFFNGNKRTALITALTYLENNGYQFEIYDNKELYNVSLKLARKEMSKDMLFQYIQAHTVLNFEWMESALCIKDDGQR
;
A
#
# COMPACT_ATOMS: atom_id res chain seq x y z
N MET A 1 -8.84 31.60 14.89
CA MET A 1 -7.86 31.83 13.81
C MET A 1 -6.70 30.84 14.04
N PHE A 2 -6.57 29.86 13.14
CA PHE A 2 -5.50 28.86 12.95
C PHE A 2 -5.02 28.00 14.15
N ARG A 3 -5.63 26.82 14.34
CA ARG A 3 -5.07 25.70 15.14
C ARG A 3 -4.91 24.39 14.36
N GLU A 4 -5.31 24.35 13.09
CA GLU A 4 -5.32 23.12 12.28
C GLU A 4 -3.95 22.76 11.68
N GLU A 5 -2.99 23.69 11.62
CA GLU A 5 -1.69 23.47 10.96
C GLU A 5 -0.69 22.60 11.74
N TYR A 6 -0.99 22.21 12.99
CA TYR A 6 -0.10 21.40 13.84
C TYR A 6 -0.61 19.99 14.15
N LEU A 7 -1.72 19.56 13.54
CA LEU A 7 -2.29 18.25 13.82
C LEU A 7 -1.63 17.20 12.91
N TYR A 8 -0.87 16.31 13.53
CA TYR A 8 -0.18 15.20 12.87
C TYR A 8 -0.75 13.86 13.35
N GLY A 9 -0.57 12.84 12.52
CA GLY A 9 -0.95 11.46 12.83
C GLY A 9 -2.35 11.06 12.36
N PRO A 10 -2.79 9.87 12.78
CA PRO A 10 -4.10 9.33 12.43
C PRO A 10 -5.24 10.24 12.88
N LYS A 11 -6.09 10.61 11.92
CA LYS A 11 -7.38 11.29 12.15
C LYS A 11 -8.49 10.26 12.37
N ASP A 12 -8.44 9.16 11.63
CA ASP A 12 -9.44 8.09 11.65
C ASP A 12 -8.77 6.75 11.96
N LYS A 13 -8.66 6.42 13.26
CA LYS A 13 -8.04 5.18 13.73
C LYS A 13 -8.89 3.96 13.41
N GLU A 14 -10.20 4.04 13.63
CA GLU A 14 -11.13 2.95 13.33
C GLU A 14 -11.15 2.63 11.83
N GLY A 15 -11.07 3.66 10.98
CA GLY A 15 -10.93 3.48 9.54
C GLY A 15 -9.63 2.79 9.14
N LEU A 16 -8.52 3.07 9.84
CA LEU A 16 -7.24 2.37 9.63
C LEU A 16 -7.33 0.90 10.08
N ASP A 17 -7.89 0.64 11.25
CA ASP A 17 -8.08 -0.72 11.76
C ASP A 17 -8.98 -1.53 10.81
N SER A 18 -10.07 -0.93 10.33
CA SER A 18 -10.95 -1.53 9.32
C SER A 18 -10.22 -1.82 8.00
N LEU A 19 -9.32 -0.93 7.58
CA LEU A 19 -8.53 -1.11 6.37
C LEU A 19 -7.56 -2.29 6.49
N VAL A 20 -6.86 -2.44 7.63
CA VAL A 20 -5.99 -3.60 7.88
C VAL A 20 -6.81 -4.88 7.89
N ASN A 21 -7.92 -4.88 8.63
CA ASN A 21 -8.83 -6.02 8.71
C ASN A 21 -9.35 -6.45 7.33
N GLN A 22 -9.76 -5.51 6.47
CA GLN A 22 -10.25 -5.83 5.13
C GLN A 22 -9.20 -6.48 4.21
N VAL A 23 -7.92 -6.20 4.43
CA VAL A 23 -6.82 -6.81 3.66
C VAL A 23 -6.62 -8.27 4.03
N GLU A 24 -6.88 -8.62 5.29
CA GLU A 24 -6.68 -9.97 5.84
C GLU A 24 -7.95 -10.83 5.81
N GLN A 25 -9.10 -10.23 5.55
CA GLN A 25 -10.39 -10.92 5.59
C GLN A 25 -10.91 -11.28 4.19
N GLY A 26 -11.79 -12.28 4.19
CA GLY A 26 -12.70 -12.61 3.10
C GLY A 26 -14.13 -12.72 3.60
N GLY A 27 -15.04 -13.20 2.75
CA GLY A 27 -16.43 -13.38 3.11
C GLY A 27 -17.23 -14.11 2.03
N PHE A 28 -18.41 -14.62 2.39
CA PHE A 28 -19.32 -15.33 1.49
C PHE A 28 -18.65 -16.48 0.69
N GLY A 29 -17.82 -17.29 1.37
CA GLY A 29 -17.11 -18.40 0.75
C GLY A 29 -15.86 -18.01 -0.04
N ILE A 30 -15.42 -16.75 0.05
CA ILE A 30 -14.15 -16.26 -0.49
C ILE A 30 -13.17 -16.09 0.68
N ASP A 31 -11.97 -16.68 0.59
CA ASP A 31 -10.97 -16.63 1.67
C ASP A 31 -10.42 -15.22 1.90
N TYR A 32 -10.22 -14.45 0.82
CA TYR A 32 -9.71 -13.07 0.89
C TYR A 32 -10.38 -12.17 -0.16
N TYR A 33 -10.83 -10.98 0.24
CA TYR A 33 -11.32 -9.97 -0.71
C TYR A 33 -10.24 -9.47 -1.66
N TYR A 34 -8.99 -9.46 -1.19
CA TYR A 34 -7.80 -9.07 -1.93
C TYR A 34 -6.81 -10.24 -1.94
N PRO A 35 -6.94 -11.18 -2.91
CA PRO A 35 -6.25 -12.46 -2.86
C PRO A 35 -4.76 -12.40 -3.24
N THR A 36 -4.27 -11.27 -3.75
CA THR A 36 -2.87 -11.14 -4.21
C THR A 36 -2.16 -10.00 -3.47
N ILE A 37 -0.84 -10.10 -3.31
CA ILE A 37 -0.03 -9.04 -2.71
C ILE A 37 -0.23 -7.70 -3.43
N LEU A 38 -0.27 -7.71 -4.76
CA LEU A 38 -0.51 -6.53 -5.59
C LEU A 38 -1.91 -5.93 -5.35
N SER A 39 -2.96 -6.75 -5.20
CA SER A 39 -4.32 -6.26 -4.95
C SER A 39 -4.47 -5.67 -3.55
N ARG A 40 -3.75 -6.21 -2.56
CA ARG A 40 -3.66 -5.65 -1.20
C ARG A 40 -2.89 -4.33 -1.18
N ALA A 41 -1.75 -4.25 -1.86
CA ALA A 41 -0.99 -3.00 -2.04
C ALA A 41 -1.83 -1.91 -2.72
N THR A 42 -2.57 -2.29 -3.78
CA THR A 42 -3.52 -1.41 -4.47
C THR A 42 -4.59 -0.89 -3.52
N TYR A 43 -5.16 -1.78 -2.70
CA TYR A 43 -6.18 -1.39 -1.73
C TYR A 43 -5.64 -0.40 -0.69
N TYR A 44 -4.43 -0.62 -0.17
CA TYR A 44 -3.78 0.32 0.74
C TYR A 44 -3.61 1.71 0.11
N TRP A 45 -2.99 1.77 -1.06
CA TRP A 45 -2.72 3.06 -1.71
C TRP A 45 -4.02 3.80 -2.04
N HIS A 46 -4.96 3.13 -2.72
CA HIS A 46 -6.22 3.75 -3.11
C HIS A 46 -7.01 4.25 -1.90
N THR A 47 -7.17 3.40 -0.88
CA THR A 47 -8.06 3.69 0.25
C THR A 47 -7.48 4.79 1.15
N ILE A 48 -6.19 4.73 1.50
CA ILE A 48 -5.55 5.76 2.32
C ILE A 48 -5.52 7.10 1.57
N ALA A 49 -5.23 7.10 0.26
CA ALA A 49 -5.18 8.32 -0.55
C ALA A 49 -6.54 9.03 -0.67
N THR A 50 -7.64 8.26 -0.65
CA THR A 50 -8.99 8.79 -0.90
C THR A 50 -9.83 9.04 0.36
N LYS A 51 -9.59 8.31 1.46
CA LYS A 51 -10.40 8.40 2.69
C LYS A 51 -9.93 9.41 3.74
N GLN A 52 -8.83 10.14 3.49
CA GLN A 52 -8.33 11.20 4.40
C GLN A 52 -8.15 10.73 5.86
N MET A 53 -7.59 9.53 6.05
CA MET A 53 -7.44 8.87 7.37
C MET A 53 -6.43 9.56 8.29
N PHE A 54 -5.61 10.48 7.76
CA PHE A 54 -4.64 11.28 8.49
C PHE A 54 -5.00 12.76 8.40
N PHE A 55 -4.58 13.55 9.38
CA PHE A 55 -4.76 15.01 9.35
C PHE A 55 -4.02 15.67 8.18
N ASN A 56 -2.84 15.14 7.83
CA ASN A 56 -2.08 15.52 6.66
C ASN A 56 -1.29 14.30 6.16
N GLY A 57 -0.75 14.39 4.94
CA GLY A 57 0.16 13.38 4.42
C GLY A 57 -0.53 12.17 3.79
N ASN A 58 -1.87 12.11 3.74
CA ASN A 58 -2.62 10.96 3.19
C ASN A 58 -2.03 10.35 1.92
N LYS A 59 -1.70 11.19 0.93
CA LYS A 59 -1.09 10.74 -0.34
C LYS A 59 0.28 10.09 -0.16
N ARG A 60 1.14 10.69 0.67
CA ARG A 60 2.50 10.20 0.94
C ARG A 60 2.45 8.93 1.77
N THR A 61 1.60 8.90 2.80
CA THR A 61 1.39 7.71 3.61
C THR A 61 0.85 6.57 2.77
N ALA A 62 -0.16 6.82 1.91
CA ALA A 62 -0.71 5.82 1.00
C ALA A 62 0.35 5.19 0.09
N LEU A 63 1.15 6.02 -0.57
CA LEU A 63 2.26 5.59 -1.44
C LEU A 63 3.25 4.73 -0.65
N ILE A 64 3.79 5.26 0.45
CA ILE A 64 4.82 4.57 1.24
C ILE A 64 4.27 3.26 1.81
N THR A 65 3.05 3.24 2.36
CA THR A 65 2.43 2.01 2.87
C THR A 65 2.32 0.94 1.80
N ALA A 66 1.91 1.29 0.58
CA ALA A 66 1.81 0.32 -0.51
C ALA A 66 3.17 -0.19 -0.98
N LEU A 67 4.16 0.69 -1.14
CA LEU A 67 5.51 0.29 -1.55
C LEU A 67 6.19 -0.58 -0.50
N THR A 68 6.14 -0.20 0.78
CA THR A 68 6.66 -1.00 1.88
C THR A 68 5.94 -2.34 1.99
N TYR A 69 4.63 -2.39 1.72
CA TYR A 69 3.90 -3.65 1.70
C TYR A 69 4.39 -4.59 0.58
N LEU A 70 4.66 -4.07 -0.62
CA LEU A 70 5.24 -4.85 -1.72
C LEU A 70 6.63 -5.39 -1.32
N GLU A 71 7.50 -4.52 -0.81
CA GLU A 71 8.86 -4.85 -0.39
C GLU A 71 8.90 -5.95 0.68
N ASN A 72 8.05 -5.83 1.70
CA ASN A 72 7.94 -6.82 2.77
C ASN A 72 7.41 -8.19 2.30
N ASN A 73 6.88 -8.26 1.07
CA ASN A 73 6.38 -9.48 0.46
C ASN A 73 7.23 -9.93 -0.73
N GLY A 74 8.48 -9.47 -0.83
CA GLY A 74 9.44 -9.92 -1.83
C GLY A 74 9.22 -9.35 -3.23
N TYR A 75 8.56 -8.20 -3.31
CA TYR A 75 8.38 -7.49 -4.57
C TYR A 75 9.15 -6.18 -4.57
N GLN A 76 9.72 -5.83 -5.72
CA GLN A 76 10.35 -4.54 -5.96
C GLN A 76 9.47 -3.72 -6.90
N PHE A 77 9.29 -2.44 -6.57
CA PHE A 77 8.58 -1.50 -7.42
C PHE A 77 9.59 -0.72 -8.28
N GLU A 78 9.55 -0.92 -9.59
CA GLU A 78 10.49 -0.36 -10.55
C GLU A 78 9.98 0.98 -11.09
N ILE A 79 10.13 2.05 -10.32
CA ILE A 79 9.92 3.42 -10.82
C ILE A 79 11.02 4.35 -10.37
N TYR A 80 11.63 5.03 -11.34
CA TYR A 80 12.76 5.92 -11.12
C TYR A 80 12.36 7.40 -11.06
N ASP A 81 11.11 7.76 -11.39
CA ASP A 81 10.62 9.15 -11.37
C ASP A 81 9.64 9.43 -10.21
N ASN A 82 10.14 10.16 -9.22
CA ASN A 82 9.34 10.65 -8.09
C ASN A 82 8.13 11.51 -8.50
N LYS A 83 8.22 12.24 -9.63
CA LYS A 83 7.10 13.05 -10.13
C LYS A 83 5.97 12.18 -10.62
N GLU A 84 6.28 11.03 -11.21
CA GLU A 84 5.28 10.08 -11.69
C GLU A 84 4.46 9.51 -10.52
N LEU A 85 5.13 9.02 -9.47
CA LEU A 85 4.49 8.51 -8.25
C LEU A 85 3.60 9.56 -7.57
N TYR A 86 4.09 10.80 -7.52
CA TYR A 86 3.32 11.93 -7.01
C TYR A 86 2.07 12.18 -7.86
N ASN A 87 2.19 12.16 -9.19
CA ASN A 87 1.09 12.37 -10.11
C ASN A 87 0.03 11.26 -10.01
N VAL A 88 0.43 10.00 -9.87
CA VAL A 88 -0.48 8.88 -9.61
C VAL A 88 -1.25 9.10 -8.31
N SER A 89 -0.55 9.44 -7.23
CA SER A 89 -1.18 9.73 -5.93
C SER A 89 -2.13 10.94 -5.98
N LEU A 90 -1.82 11.93 -6.81
CA LEU A 90 -2.67 13.10 -7.02
C LEU A 90 -3.94 12.73 -7.80
N LYS A 91 -3.82 11.95 -8.88
CA LYS A 91 -4.96 11.46 -9.67
C LYS A 91 -5.91 10.61 -8.84
N LEU A 92 -5.38 9.73 -7.97
CA LEU A 92 -6.19 8.95 -7.03
C LEU A 92 -7.00 9.83 -6.09
N ALA A 93 -6.35 10.81 -5.45
CA ALA A 93 -7.01 11.73 -4.53
C ALA A 93 -8.11 12.57 -5.22
N ARG A 94 -7.94 12.86 -6.50
CA ARG A 94 -8.94 13.55 -7.35
C ARG A 94 -9.99 12.61 -7.97
N LYS A 95 -9.87 11.30 -7.75
CA LYS A 95 -10.70 10.25 -8.37
C LYS A 95 -10.61 10.22 -9.90
N GLU A 96 -9.51 10.72 -10.45
CA GLU A 96 -9.19 10.69 -11.90
C GLU A 96 -8.55 9.36 -12.33
N MET A 97 -8.09 8.56 -11.36
CA MET A 97 -7.60 7.20 -11.56
C MET A 97 -8.43 6.24 -10.70
N SER A 98 -8.91 5.15 -11.29
CA SER A 98 -9.69 4.13 -10.59
C SER A 98 -8.77 3.15 -9.87
N LYS A 99 -9.34 2.38 -8.93
CA LYS A 99 -8.64 1.27 -8.25
C LYS A 99 -8.10 0.25 -9.26
N ASP A 100 -8.84 -0.04 -10.33
CA ASP A 100 -8.42 -1.03 -11.34
C ASP A 100 -7.28 -0.51 -12.21
N MET A 101 -7.32 0.79 -12.60
CA MET A 101 -6.19 1.43 -13.27
C MET A 101 -4.94 1.45 -12.40
N LEU A 102 -5.10 1.67 -11.08
CA LEU A 102 -3.99 1.59 -10.13
C LEU A 102 -3.44 0.18 -10.01
N PHE A 103 -4.30 -0.85 -9.99
CA PHE A 103 -3.87 -2.23 -9.98
C PHE A 103 -3.03 -2.56 -11.22
N GLN A 104 -3.49 -2.16 -12.41
CA GLN A 104 -2.74 -2.34 -13.66
C GLN A 104 -1.40 -1.60 -13.63
N TYR A 105 -1.40 -0.38 -13.11
CA TYR A 105 -0.17 0.40 -12.94
C TYR A 105 0.82 -0.30 -12.01
N ILE A 106 0.34 -0.80 -10.86
CA ILE A 106 1.19 -1.54 -9.93
C ILE A 106 1.72 -2.81 -10.58
N GLN A 107 0.87 -3.58 -11.24
CA GLN A 107 1.24 -4.81 -11.92
C GLN A 107 2.32 -4.59 -12.99
N ALA A 108 2.24 -3.49 -13.75
CA ALA A 108 3.21 -3.17 -14.80
C ALA A 108 4.59 -2.74 -14.28
N HIS A 109 4.68 -2.29 -13.03
CA HIS A 109 5.92 -1.76 -12.44
C HIS A 109 6.39 -2.58 -11.23
N THR A 110 5.89 -3.80 -11.05
CA THR A 110 6.27 -4.65 -9.93
C THR A 110 6.94 -5.92 -10.45
N VAL A 111 8.14 -6.19 -9.95
CA VAL A 111 8.90 -7.41 -10.23
C VAL A 111 9.17 -8.18 -8.94
N LEU A 112 9.55 -9.45 -9.06
CA LEU A 112 10.03 -10.23 -7.92
C LEU A 112 11.43 -9.73 -7.52
N ASN A 113 11.62 -9.53 -6.22
CA ASN A 113 12.93 -9.22 -5.66
C ASN A 113 13.62 -10.52 -5.25
N PHE A 114 14.43 -11.08 -6.16
CA PHE A 114 15.15 -12.34 -5.92
C PHE A 114 16.19 -12.22 -4.80
N GLU A 115 16.87 -11.07 -4.66
CA GLU A 115 17.85 -10.84 -3.58
C GLU A 115 17.19 -10.89 -2.20
N TRP A 116 16.00 -10.30 -2.08
CA TRP A 116 15.18 -10.38 -0.87
C TRP A 116 14.77 -11.83 -0.58
N MET A 117 14.36 -12.58 -1.61
CA MET A 117 13.95 -13.98 -1.45
C MET A 117 15.12 -14.87 -0.99
N GLU A 118 16.30 -14.71 -1.59
CA GLU A 118 17.51 -15.42 -1.18
C GLU A 118 17.87 -15.12 0.28
N SER A 119 17.85 -13.84 0.65
CA SER A 119 18.12 -13.40 2.03
C SER A 119 17.09 -13.96 3.02
N ALA A 120 15.80 -13.94 2.68
CA ALA A 120 14.73 -14.45 3.53
C ALA A 120 14.76 -15.97 3.69
N LEU A 121 15.25 -16.70 2.68
CA LEU A 121 15.44 -18.15 2.73
C LEU A 121 16.70 -18.52 3.54
N CYS A 122 17.79 -17.78 3.41
CA CYS A 122 19.03 -18.02 4.17
C CYS A 122 18.85 -17.83 5.68
N ILE A 123 17.97 -16.94 6.15
CA ILE A 123 17.68 -16.78 7.59
C ILE A 123 17.02 -18.04 8.20
N LYS A 124 16.41 -18.92 7.40
CA LYS A 124 15.79 -20.16 7.90
C LYS A 124 16.77 -21.30 8.14
N ASP A 125 18.03 -21.18 7.72
CA ASP A 125 19.04 -22.24 7.84
C ASP A 125 19.93 -22.14 9.10
N ASP A 126 19.72 -21.10 9.92
CA ASP A 126 20.34 -21.01 11.25
C ASP A 126 19.58 -21.88 12.28
N GLY A 127 19.84 -23.19 12.21
CA GLY A 127 20.10 -24.00 13.40
C GLY A 127 18.93 -24.31 14.36
N GLN A 128 17.86 -24.92 13.87
CA GLN A 128 17.08 -25.86 14.70
C GLN A 128 17.56 -27.29 14.43
N ARG A 129 18.69 -27.66 15.06
CA ARG A 129 19.10 -29.05 15.31
C ARG A 129 19.47 -29.20 16.77
#